data_AF-A0A813WP68-F1
#
_entry.id   AF-A0A813WP68-F1
#
_cell.length_a   1.000
_cell.length_b   1.000
_cell.length_c   1.000
_cell.angle_alpha   90.00
_cell.angle_beta   90.00
_cell.angle_gamma   90.00
#
_symmetry.space_group_name_H-M   'P 1'
#
loop_
_entity.id
_entity.type
_entity.pdbx_description
1 polymer ?
#
loop_
_entity_poly.entity_id
_entity_poly.type
_entity_poly.pdbx_seq_one_letter_code
_entity_poly.pdbx_strand_id
1 'polypeptide(L)'
;MWCRSFKADANGYAKGDDLCLLLLKRLDGAERDGDRIYCVLRDVLSGHDGNEDKINFIVPSAVGQRRLLENIYSRNNFDTRKILFVEAHRTGTPVDDSIEANCLIKSNLGHTAGAAGVASLIKVAMCMYHRDITANIQFTSLNPKIEAQKYDLHILQKFVPFPYLPNNEKISIGVNSFGMGGTTRHVIIKEYQPNKTLIENGHIDENHIQTIFVLLNRQQLQEQINAFLIEQASPGLSIISRPTKSLLQKICFVFSGQGPQLYESEALFNKWINLIDGEMTKINNVALTALFVSWNIYPSSIISHSVGDQAAAFVADHLSLEETVHMLAVSMSEEDAQNKLLKGIEYLACIAVVNSPRSVTISGDEKTIDEIQQILSISYPNVFKARLCIENAFHSYQMDRFDIEKEMLSSLSDIRGLPLKDPQQIELNDNIPVDGQYWWSNVRQTVRFYDAITSIIKDKTANVFLEISPHPVLATSIRECYELTNQQPLILPTLKRKENEQITLLTSLAQLTTSSPYVWQQYFHTRQILPMKNNEKYFNNFPLYKFHLSLCWYESKDSTIQRLANRIPTHPLLGIRQLNEQTSATWKSLININLSQHAFLKDYKIQVARRSLGPRSTQS
;
A
#
# COMPACT_ATOMS: atom_id res chain seq x y z
N MET A 1 -17.07 -6.78 -38.16
CA MET A 1 -17.58 -8.17 -38.08
C MET A 1 -17.84 -8.45 -36.60
N TRP A 2 -18.86 -9.21 -36.24
CA TRP A 2 -19.22 -9.47 -34.82
C TRP A 2 -19.48 -10.96 -34.59
N CYS A 3 -19.29 -11.44 -33.36
CA CYS A 3 -19.66 -12.81 -32.98
C CYS A 3 -21.19 -12.91 -32.84
N ARG A 4 -21.83 -13.56 -33.81
CA ARG A 4 -23.30 -13.69 -33.91
C ARG A 4 -23.82 -14.93 -33.17
N SER A 5 -23.42 -15.08 -31.91
CA SER A 5 -23.71 -16.28 -31.12
C SER A 5 -25.21 -16.59 -31.07
N PHE A 6 -25.58 -17.83 -31.39
CA PHE A 6 -26.94 -18.40 -31.43
C PHE A 6 -27.88 -17.84 -32.48
N LYS A 7 -27.40 -16.96 -33.37
CA LYS A 7 -28.27 -16.34 -34.37
C LYS A 7 -28.50 -17.25 -35.57
N ALA A 8 -29.66 -17.13 -36.20
CA ALA A 8 -29.94 -17.82 -37.46
C ALA A 8 -28.93 -17.47 -38.58
N ASP A 9 -28.37 -16.25 -38.55
CA ASP A 9 -27.39 -15.74 -39.52
C ASP A 9 -25.94 -15.76 -38.99
N ALA A 10 -25.65 -16.68 -38.07
CA ALA A 10 -24.30 -16.99 -37.59
C ALA A 10 -23.38 -17.35 -38.76
N ASN A 11 -22.22 -16.69 -38.87
CA ASN A 11 -21.33 -16.82 -40.02
C ASN A 11 -19.83 -16.87 -39.64
N GLY A 12 -19.53 -17.21 -38.38
CA GLY A 12 -18.19 -17.22 -37.83
C GLY A 12 -18.02 -16.22 -36.68
N TYR A 13 -16.78 -15.99 -36.30
CA TYR A 13 -16.42 -15.15 -35.17
C TYR A 13 -15.61 -13.93 -35.58
N ALA A 14 -15.76 -12.85 -34.81
CA ALA A 14 -14.91 -11.68 -34.91
C ALA A 14 -13.71 -11.84 -33.97
N LYS A 15 -12.50 -11.63 -34.46
CA LYS A 15 -11.31 -11.57 -33.58
C LYS A 15 -11.40 -10.34 -32.68
N GLY A 16 -11.07 -10.53 -31.41
CA GLY A 16 -10.83 -9.45 -30.45
C GLY A 16 -9.42 -9.56 -29.88
N ASP A 17 -8.90 -8.46 -29.33
CA ASP A 17 -7.64 -8.41 -28.61
C ASP A 17 -7.92 -7.96 -27.18
N ASP A 18 -7.40 -8.68 -26.19
CA ASP A 18 -7.62 -8.37 -24.77
C ASP A 18 -6.51 -8.96 -23.89
N LEU A 19 -6.34 -8.36 -22.70
CA LEU A 19 -5.45 -8.82 -21.64
C LEU A 19 -6.23 -8.85 -20.32
N CYS A 20 -6.47 -10.05 -19.81
CA CYS A 20 -7.20 -10.25 -18.56
C CYS A 20 -6.28 -10.83 -17.49
N LEU A 21 -6.33 -10.27 -16.28
CA LEU A 21 -5.60 -10.75 -15.11
C LEU A 21 -6.57 -11.00 -13.96
N LEU A 22 -6.35 -12.10 -13.23
CA LEU A 22 -7.09 -12.44 -12.02
C LEU A 22 -6.09 -12.66 -10.88
N LEU A 23 -6.38 -12.11 -9.71
CA LEU A 23 -5.69 -12.46 -8.48
C LEU A 23 -6.48 -13.56 -7.77
N LEU A 24 -5.84 -14.71 -7.56
CA LEU A 24 -6.46 -15.86 -6.89
C LEU A 24 -5.78 -16.10 -5.55
N LYS A 25 -6.59 -16.38 -4.55
CA LYS A 25 -6.16 -16.78 -3.22
C LYS A 25 -7.09 -17.86 -2.71
N ARG A 26 -6.60 -18.70 -1.80
CA ARG A 26 -7.49 -19.61 -1.08
C ARG A 26 -8.49 -18.78 -0.26
N LEU A 27 -9.73 -19.27 -0.19
CA LEU A 27 -10.83 -18.55 0.46
C LEU A 27 -10.52 -18.21 1.92
N ASP A 28 -9.97 -19.16 2.67
CA ASP A 28 -9.55 -18.97 4.07
C ASP A 28 -8.49 -17.87 4.23
N GLY A 29 -7.51 -17.83 3.32
CA GLY A 29 -6.50 -16.77 3.30
C GLY A 29 -7.06 -15.41 2.90
N ALA A 30 -8.03 -15.36 1.98
CA ALA A 30 -8.68 -14.12 1.57
C ALA A 30 -9.56 -13.56 2.70
N GLU A 31 -10.33 -14.41 3.38
CA GLU A 31 -11.14 -14.04 4.54
C GLU A 31 -10.27 -13.57 5.72
N ARG A 32 -9.16 -14.29 6.00
CA ARG A 32 -8.23 -13.92 7.08
C ARG A 32 -7.57 -12.56 6.85
N ASP A 33 -7.18 -12.27 5.61
CA ASP A 33 -6.48 -11.02 5.29
C ASP A 33 -7.48 -9.88 4.97
N GLY A 34 -8.79 -10.16 5.00
CA GLY A 34 -9.86 -9.19 4.72
C GLY A 34 -9.86 -8.67 3.28
N ASP A 35 -9.43 -9.52 2.35
CA ASP A 35 -9.44 -9.21 0.92
C ASP A 35 -10.86 -9.06 0.42
N ARG A 36 -11.01 -8.25 -0.64
CA ARG A 36 -12.26 -8.20 -1.40
C ARG A 36 -12.44 -9.47 -2.22
N ILE A 37 -13.54 -10.16 -2.01
CA ILE A 37 -13.87 -11.42 -2.70
C ILE A 37 -15.06 -11.20 -3.65
N TYR A 38 -14.79 -11.20 -4.95
CA TYR A 38 -15.82 -11.06 -5.99
C TYR A 38 -16.64 -12.34 -6.19
N CYS A 39 -15.97 -13.49 -6.16
CA CYS A 39 -16.58 -14.82 -6.31
C CYS A 39 -15.62 -15.90 -5.82
N VAL A 40 -16.11 -17.15 -5.73
CA VAL A 40 -15.31 -18.32 -5.37
C VAL A 40 -15.22 -19.27 -6.57
N LEU A 41 -14.02 -19.59 -7.03
CA LEU A 41 -13.83 -20.68 -7.99
C LEU A 41 -13.96 -22.01 -7.25
N ARG A 42 -15.11 -22.69 -7.42
CA ARG A 42 -15.45 -23.90 -6.67
C ARG A 42 -14.77 -25.14 -7.23
N ASP A 43 -14.78 -25.29 -8.56
CA ASP A 43 -14.15 -26.41 -9.24
C ASP A 43 -13.75 -26.02 -10.67
N VAL A 44 -12.74 -26.71 -11.22
CA VAL A 44 -12.30 -26.57 -12.60
C VAL A 44 -11.92 -27.93 -13.15
N LEU A 45 -12.38 -28.23 -14.36
CA LEU A 45 -11.99 -29.43 -15.08
C LEU A 45 -11.53 -29.09 -16.49
N SER A 46 -10.43 -29.72 -16.88
CA SER A 46 -9.94 -29.76 -18.25
C SER A 46 -10.21 -31.13 -18.87
N GLY A 47 -10.62 -31.13 -20.14
CA GLY A 47 -10.86 -32.30 -20.95
C GLY A 47 -10.33 -32.13 -22.37
N HIS A 48 -10.60 -33.12 -23.21
CA HIS A 48 -10.31 -33.08 -24.64
C HIS A 48 -11.42 -33.79 -25.42
N ASP A 49 -11.79 -33.22 -26.56
CA ASP A 49 -12.87 -33.71 -27.43
C ASP A 49 -12.57 -35.07 -28.06
N GLY A 50 -11.30 -35.45 -28.14
CA GLY A 50 -10.87 -36.70 -28.76
C GLY A 50 -11.15 -36.70 -30.26
N ASN A 51 -11.54 -37.85 -30.82
CA ASN A 51 -11.90 -38.03 -32.24
C ASN A 51 -13.34 -38.54 -32.43
N GLU A 52 -14.06 -38.77 -31.33
CA GLU A 52 -15.45 -39.21 -31.38
C GLU A 52 -16.30 -38.08 -31.97
N ASP A 53 -17.24 -38.38 -32.87
CA ASP A 53 -18.13 -37.44 -33.59
C ASP A 53 -17.49 -36.24 -34.35
N LYS A 54 -16.15 -36.14 -34.39
CA LYS A 54 -15.42 -35.11 -35.12
C LYS A 54 -15.20 -35.47 -36.58
N ILE A 55 -15.60 -34.57 -37.47
CA ILE A 55 -15.32 -34.68 -38.93
C ILE A 55 -13.87 -34.28 -39.25
N ASN A 56 -13.27 -33.38 -38.46
CA ASN A 56 -11.87 -32.97 -38.57
C ASN A 56 -11.37 -32.36 -37.25
N PHE A 57 -10.09 -31.94 -37.22
CA PHE A 57 -9.42 -31.40 -36.04
C PHE A 57 -10.09 -30.14 -35.43
N ILE A 58 -10.65 -29.27 -36.27
CA ILE A 58 -11.20 -27.96 -35.87
C ILE A 58 -12.68 -28.02 -35.46
N VAL A 59 -13.41 -29.07 -35.86
CA VAL A 59 -14.82 -29.27 -35.50
C VAL A 59 -14.91 -29.75 -34.05
N PRO A 60 -15.73 -29.13 -33.18
CA PRO A 60 -15.89 -29.56 -31.79
C PRO A 60 -16.64 -30.89 -31.65
N SER A 61 -16.48 -31.57 -30.50
CA SER A 61 -17.23 -32.78 -30.15
C SER A 61 -18.35 -32.52 -29.14
N ALA A 62 -19.58 -32.91 -29.48
CA ALA A 62 -20.70 -32.82 -28.55
C ALA A 62 -20.56 -33.84 -27.40
N VAL A 63 -20.12 -35.05 -27.74
CA VAL A 63 -19.88 -36.13 -26.75
C VAL A 63 -18.73 -35.75 -25.81
N GLY A 64 -17.64 -35.18 -26.34
CA GLY A 64 -16.50 -34.72 -25.55
C GLY A 64 -16.87 -33.65 -24.53
N GLN A 65 -17.62 -32.63 -24.96
CA GLN A 65 -18.09 -31.54 -24.09
C GLN A 65 -19.09 -32.04 -23.04
N ARG A 66 -20.03 -32.92 -23.43
CA ARG A 66 -20.98 -33.53 -22.48
C ARG A 66 -20.26 -34.31 -21.38
N ARG A 67 -19.28 -35.13 -21.75
CA ARG A 67 -18.47 -35.93 -20.82
C ARG A 67 -17.70 -35.05 -19.83
N LEU A 68 -17.15 -33.92 -20.29
CA LEU A 68 -16.51 -32.94 -19.42
C LEU A 68 -17.49 -32.43 -18.34
N LEU A 69 -18.69 -32.04 -18.75
CA LEU A 69 -19.72 -31.52 -17.84
C LEU A 69 -20.24 -32.60 -16.88
N GLU A 70 -20.51 -33.80 -17.38
CA GLU A 70 -20.92 -34.94 -16.54
C GLU A 70 -19.85 -35.28 -15.50
N ASN A 71 -18.57 -35.26 -15.87
CA ASN A 71 -17.46 -35.53 -14.96
C ASN A 71 -17.32 -34.45 -13.89
N ILE A 72 -17.44 -33.16 -14.22
CA ILE A 72 -17.30 -32.11 -13.20
C ILE A 72 -18.51 -32.02 -12.27
N TYR A 73 -19.72 -32.27 -12.77
CA TYR A 73 -20.93 -32.25 -11.92
C TYR A 73 -21.11 -33.53 -11.10
N SER A 74 -20.66 -34.68 -11.59
CA SER A 74 -20.65 -35.92 -10.78
C SER A 74 -19.62 -35.88 -9.66
N ARG A 75 -18.53 -35.10 -9.82
CA ARG A 75 -17.59 -34.85 -8.72
C ARG A 75 -18.33 -34.20 -7.55
N ASN A 76 -18.17 -34.80 -6.38
CA ASN A 76 -18.73 -34.32 -5.12
C ASN A 76 -20.27 -34.19 -5.10
N ASN A 77 -20.99 -34.95 -5.94
CA ASN A 77 -22.46 -34.94 -6.04
C ASN A 77 -23.03 -33.52 -6.16
N PHE A 78 -22.52 -32.73 -7.11
CA PHE A 78 -22.97 -31.36 -7.30
C PHE A 78 -24.43 -31.33 -7.82
N ASP A 79 -25.28 -30.59 -7.13
CA ASP A 79 -26.67 -30.38 -7.56
C ASP A 79 -26.74 -29.36 -8.70
N THR A 80 -26.94 -29.84 -9.93
CA THR A 80 -27.00 -29.01 -11.14
C THR A 80 -28.14 -27.99 -11.12
N ARG A 81 -29.18 -28.18 -10.29
CA ARG A 81 -30.27 -27.20 -10.10
C ARG A 81 -29.79 -25.90 -9.46
N LYS A 82 -28.58 -25.88 -8.88
CA LYS A 82 -27.94 -24.70 -8.30
C LYS A 82 -27.15 -23.88 -9.33
N ILE A 83 -27.03 -24.36 -10.58
CA ILE A 83 -26.46 -23.59 -11.68
C ILE A 83 -27.52 -22.64 -12.23
N LEU A 84 -27.30 -21.35 -12.05
CA LEU A 84 -28.23 -20.33 -12.54
C LEU A 84 -28.16 -20.17 -14.06
N PHE A 85 -26.96 -20.07 -14.60
CA PHE A 85 -26.71 -20.11 -16.03
C PHE A 85 -25.30 -20.62 -16.32
N VAL A 86 -25.03 -20.87 -17.59
CA VAL A 86 -23.70 -21.18 -18.11
C VAL A 86 -23.28 -20.06 -19.05
N GLU A 87 -22.09 -19.49 -18.84
CA GLU A 87 -21.43 -18.62 -19.82
C GLU A 87 -20.67 -19.51 -20.80
N ALA A 88 -21.27 -19.72 -21.97
CA ALA A 88 -20.78 -20.60 -23.01
C ALA A 88 -19.53 -20.07 -23.73
N HIS A 89 -18.79 -20.99 -24.34
CA HIS A 89 -17.62 -20.67 -25.15
C HIS A 89 -18.00 -19.99 -26.47
N ARG A 90 -19.05 -20.47 -27.15
CA ARG A 90 -19.38 -20.24 -28.57
C ARG A 90 -19.00 -18.92 -29.25
N THR A 91 -18.51 -19.06 -30.48
CA THR A 91 -17.87 -18.02 -31.28
C THR A 91 -18.78 -17.44 -32.38
N GLY A 92 -19.98 -18.01 -32.63
CA GLY A 92 -20.91 -17.56 -33.69
C GLY A 92 -20.83 -18.37 -34.99
N THR A 93 -20.38 -19.62 -34.92
CA THR A 93 -20.23 -20.55 -36.05
C THR A 93 -21.45 -21.48 -36.16
N PRO A 94 -21.98 -21.77 -37.37
CA PRO A 94 -23.24 -22.53 -37.52
C PRO A 94 -23.27 -23.95 -36.92
N VAL A 95 -22.12 -24.62 -36.85
CA VAL A 95 -21.98 -25.99 -36.32
C VAL A 95 -21.83 -25.94 -34.81
N ASP A 96 -20.87 -25.16 -34.31
CA ASP A 96 -20.62 -25.04 -32.88
C ASP A 96 -21.85 -24.47 -32.17
N ASP A 97 -22.56 -23.52 -32.82
CA ASP A 97 -23.83 -22.92 -32.41
C ASP A 97 -25.02 -23.89 -32.31
N SER A 98 -24.86 -25.18 -32.57
CA SER A 98 -25.89 -26.20 -32.31
C SER A 98 -25.59 -27.12 -31.13
N ILE A 99 -24.35 -27.14 -30.60
CA ILE A 99 -23.87 -28.06 -29.57
C ILE A 99 -24.00 -27.55 -28.10
N GLU A 100 -23.49 -26.37 -27.75
CA GLU A 100 -23.52 -25.72 -26.40
C GLU A 100 -24.55 -24.56 -26.13
N ALA A 101 -25.44 -24.57 -25.13
CA ALA A 101 -26.35 -23.41 -24.90
C ALA A 101 -25.80 -22.25 -24.01
N ASN A 102 -26.17 -20.99 -24.34
CA ASN A 102 -26.03 -19.69 -23.61
C ASN A 102 -24.65 -18.99 -23.56
N CYS A 103 -24.38 -17.95 -24.38
CA CYS A 103 -23.15 -17.10 -24.37
C CYS A 103 -23.53 -15.62 -24.33
N LEU A 104 -22.73 -14.82 -23.62
CA LEU A 104 -23.12 -13.44 -23.36
C LEU A 104 -21.92 -12.44 -23.35
N ILE A 105 -20.63 -12.83 -23.48
CA ILE A 105 -19.49 -11.85 -23.50
C ILE A 105 -18.87 -11.60 -24.88
N LYS A 106 -18.75 -12.63 -25.72
CA LYS A 106 -18.06 -12.53 -27.03
C LYS A 106 -18.85 -11.71 -28.05
N SER A 107 -20.16 -11.58 -27.86
CA SER A 107 -21.03 -10.64 -28.58
C SER A 107 -20.61 -9.18 -28.38
N ASN A 108 -19.88 -8.87 -27.30
CA ASN A 108 -19.51 -7.51 -26.91
C ASN A 108 -18.05 -7.21 -27.29
N LEU A 109 -17.12 -8.12 -27.02
CA LEU A 109 -15.67 -7.90 -27.19
C LEU A 109 -15.05 -8.62 -28.39
N GLY A 110 -15.83 -9.44 -29.10
CA GLY A 110 -15.28 -10.43 -30.03
C GLY A 110 -14.64 -11.61 -29.30
N HIS A 111 -14.03 -12.52 -30.07
CA HIS A 111 -13.30 -13.66 -29.54
C HIS A 111 -11.83 -13.30 -29.30
N THR A 112 -11.48 -13.10 -28.03
CA THR A 112 -10.13 -12.67 -27.56
C THR A 112 -9.12 -13.82 -27.44
N ALA A 113 -9.34 -14.89 -28.20
CA ALA A 113 -8.51 -16.10 -28.22
C ALA A 113 -8.14 -16.59 -26.81
N GLY A 114 -6.86 -16.53 -26.43
CA GLY A 114 -6.34 -17.00 -25.14
C GLY A 114 -6.96 -16.29 -23.92
N ALA A 115 -7.41 -15.04 -24.06
CA ALA A 115 -8.02 -14.28 -22.97
C ALA A 115 -9.51 -14.60 -22.78
N ALA A 116 -10.16 -15.26 -23.74
CA ALA A 116 -11.62 -15.38 -23.79
C ALA A 116 -12.25 -16.09 -22.58
N GLY A 117 -11.58 -17.11 -22.05
CA GLY A 117 -12.03 -17.81 -20.85
C GLY A 117 -11.97 -16.91 -19.61
N VAL A 118 -10.86 -16.18 -19.43
CA VAL A 118 -10.68 -15.28 -18.29
C VAL A 118 -11.61 -14.08 -18.36
N ALA A 119 -11.83 -13.50 -19.54
CA ALA A 119 -12.82 -12.45 -19.74
C ALA A 119 -14.23 -12.92 -19.30
N SER A 120 -14.59 -14.16 -19.63
CA SER A 120 -15.86 -14.78 -19.21
C SER A 120 -15.96 -14.93 -17.69
N LEU A 121 -14.85 -15.33 -17.02
CA LEU A 121 -14.77 -15.38 -15.55
C LEU A 121 -14.95 -13.99 -14.92
N ILE A 122 -14.27 -12.96 -15.44
CA ILE A 122 -14.37 -11.58 -14.94
C ILE A 122 -15.81 -11.11 -15.03
N LYS A 123 -16.45 -11.33 -16.16
CA LYS A 123 -17.84 -10.95 -16.33
C LYS A 123 -18.76 -11.64 -15.31
N VAL A 124 -18.65 -12.95 -15.13
CA VAL A 124 -19.50 -13.67 -14.16
C VAL A 124 -19.23 -13.16 -12.75
N ALA A 125 -17.97 -12.92 -12.39
CA ALA A 125 -17.60 -12.33 -11.11
C ALA A 125 -18.25 -10.94 -10.92
N MET A 126 -18.23 -10.09 -11.95
CA MET A 126 -18.88 -8.78 -11.92
C MET A 126 -20.40 -8.89 -11.87
N CYS A 127 -21.02 -9.87 -12.53
CA CYS A 127 -22.46 -10.11 -12.42
C CYS A 127 -22.87 -10.50 -11.00
N MET A 128 -22.10 -11.39 -10.35
CA MET A 128 -22.33 -11.77 -8.96
C MET A 128 -22.12 -10.59 -8.00
N TYR A 129 -21.07 -9.80 -8.22
CA TYR A 129 -20.71 -8.66 -7.37
C TYR A 129 -21.72 -7.51 -7.50
N HIS A 130 -22.09 -7.12 -8.72
CA HIS A 130 -23.07 -6.05 -8.96
C HIS A 130 -24.52 -6.50 -8.82
N ARG A 131 -24.77 -7.80 -8.67
CA ARG A 131 -26.12 -8.37 -8.60
C ARG A 131 -26.97 -8.11 -9.85
N ASP A 132 -26.32 -8.08 -11.02
CA ASP A 132 -26.96 -7.88 -12.32
C ASP A 132 -26.43 -8.86 -13.35
N ILE A 133 -27.32 -9.46 -14.15
CA ILE A 133 -26.95 -10.33 -15.27
C ILE A 133 -27.08 -9.54 -16.57
N THR A 134 -26.00 -9.51 -17.35
CA THR A 134 -25.90 -8.71 -18.58
C THR A 134 -26.67 -9.32 -19.75
N ALA A 135 -27.22 -8.47 -20.62
CA ALA A 135 -27.87 -8.86 -21.87
C ALA A 135 -26.89 -9.34 -22.97
N ASN A 136 -27.39 -10.16 -23.89
CA ASN A 136 -26.79 -10.38 -25.22
C ASN A 136 -27.26 -9.28 -26.18
N ILE A 137 -26.39 -8.29 -26.42
CA ILE A 137 -26.72 -7.04 -27.11
C ILE A 137 -27.00 -7.16 -28.62
N GLN A 138 -26.70 -8.31 -29.26
CA GLN A 138 -26.84 -8.47 -30.73
C GLN A 138 -27.79 -9.58 -31.15
N PHE A 139 -28.50 -10.20 -30.20
CA PHE A 139 -29.42 -11.29 -30.47
C PHE A 139 -30.71 -10.79 -31.14
N THR A 140 -31.10 -11.41 -32.27
CA THR A 140 -32.33 -11.05 -33.01
C THR A 140 -33.27 -12.24 -33.17
N SER A 141 -32.77 -13.34 -33.73
CA SER A 141 -33.54 -14.57 -33.96
C SER A 141 -32.67 -15.79 -33.67
N LEU A 142 -33.26 -16.79 -33.01
CA LEU A 142 -32.58 -18.03 -32.64
C LEU A 142 -32.27 -18.87 -33.89
N ASN A 143 -31.11 -19.51 -33.91
CA ASN A 143 -30.78 -20.54 -34.88
C ASN A 143 -31.77 -21.71 -34.77
N PRO A 144 -32.51 -22.06 -35.84
CA PRO A 144 -33.54 -23.10 -35.79
C PRO A 144 -32.99 -24.51 -35.49
N LYS A 145 -31.67 -24.71 -35.58
CA LYS A 145 -31.02 -25.97 -35.19
C LYS A 145 -30.91 -26.15 -33.68
N ILE A 146 -31.19 -25.12 -32.88
CA ILE A 146 -31.15 -25.17 -31.42
C ILE A 146 -32.55 -25.53 -30.91
N GLU A 147 -32.69 -26.67 -30.26
CA GLU A 147 -33.95 -27.12 -29.64
C GLU A 147 -34.24 -26.39 -28.30
N ALA A 148 -34.25 -25.04 -28.30
CA ALA A 148 -34.33 -24.25 -27.08
C ALA A 148 -35.59 -24.54 -26.24
N GLN A 149 -36.73 -24.77 -26.88
CA GLN A 149 -37.99 -25.09 -26.19
C GLN A 149 -37.94 -26.44 -25.47
N LYS A 150 -37.21 -27.42 -26.01
CA LYS A 150 -37.09 -28.77 -25.42
C LYS A 150 -36.28 -28.76 -24.13
N TYR A 151 -35.32 -27.84 -24.02
CA TYR A 151 -34.38 -27.76 -22.90
C TYR A 151 -34.60 -26.51 -22.03
N ASP A 152 -35.72 -25.81 -22.20
CA ASP A 152 -36.08 -24.58 -21.47
C ASP A 152 -34.96 -23.52 -21.47
N LEU A 153 -34.36 -23.32 -22.65
CA LEU A 153 -33.22 -22.43 -22.81
C LEU A 153 -33.67 -21.01 -23.15
N HIS A 154 -33.30 -20.07 -22.28
CA HIS A 154 -33.59 -18.64 -22.46
C HIS A 154 -32.32 -17.85 -22.73
N ILE A 155 -32.30 -17.14 -23.86
CA ILE A 155 -31.23 -16.19 -24.19
C ILE A 155 -31.63 -14.81 -23.69
N LEU A 156 -30.83 -14.25 -22.79
CA LEU A 156 -31.10 -12.95 -22.19
C LEU A 156 -30.86 -11.82 -23.21
N GLN A 157 -31.90 -11.04 -23.48
CA GLN A 157 -31.86 -9.87 -24.39
C GLN A 157 -31.83 -8.53 -23.64
N LYS A 158 -32.05 -8.56 -22.32
CA LYS A 158 -32.07 -7.39 -21.44
C LYS A 158 -31.33 -7.73 -20.14
N PHE A 159 -30.90 -6.68 -19.44
CA PHE A 159 -30.39 -6.83 -18.08
C PHE A 159 -31.49 -7.42 -17.19
N VAL A 160 -31.11 -8.37 -16.35
CA VAL A 160 -32.01 -8.96 -15.35
C VAL A 160 -31.34 -8.96 -13.98
N PRO A 161 -32.07 -8.68 -12.89
CA PRO A 161 -31.51 -8.74 -11.54
C PRO A 161 -30.98 -10.14 -11.23
N PHE A 162 -29.87 -10.21 -10.49
CA PHE A 162 -29.31 -11.47 -10.02
C PHE A 162 -30.18 -12.01 -8.86
N PRO A 163 -30.75 -13.22 -9.00
CA PRO A 163 -31.75 -13.72 -8.06
C PRO A 163 -31.14 -14.05 -6.69
N TYR A 164 -31.98 -14.06 -5.66
CA TYR A 164 -31.66 -14.63 -4.35
C TYR A 164 -32.36 -15.98 -4.24
N LEU A 165 -31.61 -17.04 -3.87
CA LEU A 165 -32.22 -18.33 -3.58
C LEU A 165 -32.79 -18.35 -2.15
N PRO A 166 -33.84 -19.15 -1.90
CA PRO A 166 -34.35 -19.38 -0.54
C PRO A 166 -33.24 -19.85 0.41
N ASN A 167 -33.41 -19.57 1.71
CA ASN A 167 -32.50 -20.01 2.78
C ASN A 167 -31.04 -19.54 2.64
N ASN A 168 -30.78 -18.43 1.93
CA ASN A 168 -29.43 -17.95 1.60
C ASN A 168 -28.55 -19.00 0.92
N GLU A 169 -29.16 -19.86 0.10
CA GLU A 169 -28.37 -20.77 -0.71
C GLU A 169 -27.51 -19.99 -1.72
N LYS A 170 -26.27 -20.42 -1.87
CA LYS A 170 -25.29 -19.77 -2.75
C LYS A 170 -25.48 -20.25 -4.19
N ILE A 171 -25.67 -19.31 -5.10
CA ILE A 171 -25.80 -19.59 -6.53
C ILE A 171 -24.45 -20.02 -7.12
N SER A 172 -24.50 -20.91 -8.10
CA SER A 172 -23.34 -21.27 -8.91
C SER A 172 -23.58 -20.95 -10.39
N ILE A 173 -22.50 -20.67 -11.13
CA ILE A 173 -22.52 -20.37 -12.57
C ILE A 173 -21.41 -21.18 -13.22
N GLY A 174 -21.72 -21.81 -14.34
CA GLY A 174 -20.75 -22.53 -15.16
C GLY A 174 -20.08 -21.59 -16.17
N VAL A 175 -18.80 -21.76 -16.44
CA VAL A 175 -18.09 -21.04 -17.52
C VAL A 175 -17.36 -22.04 -18.41
N ASN A 176 -17.62 -21.99 -19.70
CA ASN A 176 -17.02 -22.85 -20.71
C ASN A 176 -15.95 -22.11 -21.52
N SER A 177 -14.87 -22.81 -21.84
CA SER A 177 -13.89 -22.36 -22.80
C SER A 177 -13.30 -23.55 -23.57
N PHE A 178 -13.49 -23.56 -24.89
CA PHE A 178 -13.12 -24.66 -25.77
C PHE A 178 -12.09 -24.17 -26.80
N GLY A 179 -10.89 -24.74 -26.78
CA GLY A 179 -9.81 -24.36 -27.68
C GLY A 179 -9.96 -25.01 -29.05
N MET A 180 -9.56 -24.28 -30.09
CA MET A 180 -9.36 -24.87 -31.41
C MET A 180 -8.37 -26.04 -31.30
N GLY A 181 -8.81 -27.22 -31.72
CA GLY A 181 -8.07 -28.49 -31.57
C GLY A 181 -8.70 -29.48 -30.60
N GLY A 182 -9.64 -29.04 -29.76
CA GLY A 182 -10.46 -29.92 -28.92
C GLY A 182 -10.13 -29.90 -27.43
N THR A 183 -9.18 -29.08 -26.96
CA THR A 183 -8.95 -28.90 -25.52
C THR A 183 -10.12 -28.14 -24.90
N THR A 184 -10.82 -28.75 -23.95
CA THR A 184 -12.01 -28.17 -23.33
C THR A 184 -11.79 -27.87 -21.85
N ARG A 185 -12.43 -26.82 -21.34
CA ARG A 185 -12.38 -26.45 -19.91
C ARG A 185 -13.73 -25.93 -19.43
N HIS A 186 -14.12 -26.38 -18.24
CA HIS A 186 -15.30 -25.90 -17.51
C HIS A 186 -14.90 -25.44 -16.11
N VAL A 187 -15.45 -24.31 -15.67
CA VAL A 187 -15.25 -23.76 -14.33
C VAL A 187 -16.60 -23.58 -13.65
N ILE A 188 -16.74 -24.07 -12.43
CA ILE A 188 -17.89 -23.78 -11.57
C ILE A 188 -17.51 -22.63 -10.65
N ILE A 189 -18.19 -21.50 -10.81
CA ILE A 189 -18.05 -20.31 -9.97
C ILE A 189 -19.20 -20.29 -8.99
N LYS A 190 -18.91 -19.98 -7.73
CA LYS A 190 -19.89 -19.90 -6.64
C LYS A 190 -19.92 -18.50 -6.07
N GLU A 191 -21.12 -18.03 -5.75
CA GLU A 191 -21.34 -16.77 -5.06
C GLU A 191 -20.62 -16.75 -3.69
N TYR A 192 -19.95 -15.63 -3.40
CA TYR A 192 -19.43 -15.34 -2.08
C TYR A 192 -20.46 -14.54 -1.30
N GLN A 193 -20.75 -14.96 -0.06
CA GLN A 193 -21.55 -14.20 0.88
C GLN A 193 -20.78 -14.18 2.20
N PRO A 194 -20.47 -12.99 2.76
CA PRO A 194 -19.75 -12.87 4.01
C PRO A 194 -20.58 -13.42 5.17
N ASN A 195 -19.91 -14.05 6.14
CA ASN A 195 -20.56 -14.51 7.36
C ASN A 195 -21.03 -13.29 8.19
N LYS A 196 -22.36 -13.17 8.38
CA LYS A 196 -22.99 -12.06 9.12
C LYS A 196 -22.50 -11.90 10.56
N THR A 197 -21.92 -12.94 11.16
CA THR A 197 -21.55 -12.98 12.59
C THR A 197 -20.45 -11.99 12.99
N LEU A 198 -19.70 -11.43 12.03
CA LEU A 198 -18.62 -10.48 12.31
C LEU A 198 -19.04 -9.01 12.23
N ILE A 199 -20.32 -8.68 12.01
CA ILE A 199 -20.73 -7.33 11.59
C ILE A 199 -21.06 -6.37 12.76
N GLU A 200 -21.47 -6.82 13.95
CA GLU A 200 -22.25 -5.91 14.85
C GLU A 200 -21.47 -5.03 15.86
N ASN A 201 -20.27 -5.38 16.33
CA ASN A 201 -19.68 -4.63 17.48
C ASN A 201 -18.58 -3.60 17.14
N GLY A 202 -18.85 -2.55 16.35
CA GLY A 202 -17.80 -1.55 16.09
C GLY A 202 -18.33 -0.24 15.52
N HIS A 203 -18.80 0.66 16.40
CA HIS A 203 -19.01 2.05 16.04
C HIS A 203 -17.65 2.73 15.84
N ILE A 204 -17.39 3.17 14.61
CA ILE A 204 -16.29 4.10 14.29
C ILE A 204 -16.93 5.48 14.24
N ASP A 205 -16.42 6.42 15.02
CA ASP A 205 -16.82 7.83 14.92
C ASP A 205 -16.22 8.43 13.63
N GLU A 206 -17.07 8.68 12.63
CA GLU A 206 -16.67 9.12 11.28
C GLU A 206 -16.03 10.52 11.26
N ASN A 207 -16.22 11.31 12.31
CA ASN A 207 -15.74 12.69 12.39
C ASN A 207 -14.22 12.83 12.61
N HIS A 208 -13.50 11.74 12.90
CA HIS A 208 -12.09 11.78 13.31
C HIS A 208 -11.13 10.95 12.44
N ILE A 209 -11.58 10.43 11.29
CA ILE A 209 -10.71 9.67 10.37
C ILE A 209 -9.91 10.66 9.50
N GLN A 210 -8.76 11.11 10.00
CA GLN A 210 -7.77 11.79 9.16
C GLN A 210 -7.01 10.73 8.33
N THR A 211 -7.22 10.76 7.01
CA THR A 211 -6.58 9.81 6.08
C THR A 211 -5.27 10.38 5.58
N ILE A 212 -4.15 9.74 5.93
CA ILE A 212 -2.82 10.07 5.40
C ILE A 212 -2.55 9.22 4.16
N PHE A 213 -2.18 9.86 3.06
CA PHE A 213 -1.68 9.19 1.86
C PHE A 213 -0.19 9.44 1.66
N VAL A 214 0.58 8.37 1.45
CA VAL A 214 1.95 8.48 0.94
C VAL A 214 2.01 7.92 -0.47
N LEU A 215 2.41 8.80 -1.38
CA LEU A 215 2.41 8.55 -2.80
C LEU A 215 3.86 8.57 -3.31
N LEU A 216 4.17 7.58 -4.14
CA LEU A 216 5.51 7.29 -4.65
C LEU A 216 5.64 7.99 -6.02
N ASN A 217 6.48 9.05 -6.09
CA ASN A 217 6.93 9.80 -7.30
C ASN A 217 6.27 11.18 -7.54
N ARG A 218 7.09 12.25 -7.56
CA ARG A 218 6.69 13.68 -7.67
C ARG A 218 5.85 14.04 -8.90
N GLN A 219 6.07 13.43 -10.06
CA GLN A 219 5.38 13.82 -11.30
C GLN A 219 4.04 13.09 -11.46
N GLN A 220 3.95 11.83 -11.02
CA GLN A 220 2.72 11.04 -10.99
C GLN A 220 1.79 11.45 -9.84
N LEU A 221 2.38 12.02 -8.78
CA LEU A 221 1.72 12.55 -7.59
C LEU A 221 0.56 13.48 -7.94
N GLN A 222 0.82 14.53 -8.71
CA GLN A 222 -0.18 15.57 -8.98
C GLN A 222 -1.39 15.02 -9.75
N GLU A 223 -1.16 14.11 -10.70
CA GLU A 223 -2.23 13.54 -11.52
C GLU A 223 -3.06 12.50 -10.77
N GLN A 224 -2.43 11.68 -9.91
CA GLN A 224 -3.14 10.74 -9.04
C GLN A 224 -3.94 11.47 -7.95
N ILE A 225 -3.38 12.54 -7.40
CA ILE A 225 -4.09 13.42 -6.44
C ILE A 225 -5.30 14.03 -7.12
N ASN A 226 -5.15 14.59 -8.32
CA ASN A 226 -6.28 15.18 -9.03
C ASN A 226 -7.37 14.13 -9.32
N ALA A 227 -7.00 12.93 -9.77
CA ALA A 227 -7.96 11.83 -9.98
C ALA A 227 -8.70 11.46 -8.67
N PHE A 228 -7.96 11.36 -7.56
CA PHE A 228 -8.54 11.04 -6.25
C PHE A 228 -9.45 12.14 -5.70
N LEU A 229 -9.01 13.42 -5.74
CA LEU A 229 -9.80 14.56 -5.28
C LEU A 229 -11.08 14.76 -6.09
N ILE A 230 -11.08 14.36 -7.37
CA ILE A 230 -12.28 14.38 -8.22
C ILE A 230 -13.26 13.27 -7.80
N GLU A 231 -12.76 12.09 -7.40
CA GLU A 231 -13.61 10.95 -7.00
C GLU A 231 -14.07 10.99 -5.53
N GLN A 232 -13.34 11.66 -4.64
CA GLN A 232 -13.61 11.73 -3.20
C GLN A 232 -13.73 13.19 -2.73
N ALA A 233 -14.96 13.69 -2.64
CA ALA A 233 -15.26 15.00 -2.07
C ALA A 233 -15.15 15.00 -0.53
N SER A 234 -13.95 14.80 0.02
CA SER A 234 -13.70 14.86 1.47
C SER A 234 -12.55 15.82 1.81
N PRO A 235 -12.78 16.83 2.66
CA PRO A 235 -11.76 17.80 3.07
C PRO A 235 -10.82 17.20 4.13
N GLY A 236 -9.50 17.35 3.94
CA GLY A 236 -8.51 16.98 4.96
C GLY A 236 -7.20 16.36 4.46
N LEU A 237 -6.74 16.73 3.25
CA LEU A 237 -5.59 16.08 2.62
C LEU A 237 -4.26 16.79 2.97
N SER A 238 -3.34 16.05 3.59
CA SER A 238 -1.92 16.45 3.72
C SER A 238 -1.06 15.52 2.87
N ILE A 239 -0.32 16.07 1.91
CA ILE A 239 0.49 15.32 0.94
C ILE A 239 1.97 15.60 1.20
N ILE A 240 2.78 14.56 1.38
CA ILE A 240 4.22 14.68 1.52
C ILE A 240 4.91 13.85 0.43
N SER A 241 5.75 14.49 -0.38
CA SER A 241 6.44 13.88 -1.52
C SER A 241 7.75 13.19 -1.12
N ARG A 242 8.01 11.99 -1.67
CA ARG A 242 9.21 11.18 -1.40
C ARG A 242 10.50 11.70 -2.07
N PRO A 243 11.66 11.68 -1.37
CA PRO A 243 12.98 11.72 -1.98
C PRO A 243 13.52 10.31 -2.37
N THR A 244 14.31 10.26 -3.43
CA THR A 244 14.71 9.07 -4.21
C THR A 244 15.76 8.14 -3.57
N LYS A 245 16.19 8.36 -2.32
CA LYS A 245 17.23 7.54 -1.67
C LYS A 245 16.66 6.80 -0.45
N SER A 246 16.57 5.47 -0.53
CA SER A 246 16.25 4.61 0.62
C SER A 246 17.53 4.29 1.39
N LEU A 247 17.73 4.93 2.52
CA LEU A 247 18.58 4.42 3.59
C LEU A 247 17.65 3.80 4.64
N LEU A 248 18.01 2.64 5.20
CA LEU A 248 17.44 2.17 6.46
C LEU A 248 17.68 3.28 7.49
N GLN A 249 16.62 4.00 7.84
CA GLN A 249 16.72 5.09 8.81
C GLN A 249 16.71 4.51 10.21
N LYS A 250 17.70 4.88 11.01
CA LYS A 250 17.79 4.50 12.42
C LYS A 250 17.19 5.64 13.25
N ILE A 251 16.20 5.31 14.07
CA ILE A 251 15.37 6.29 14.79
C ILE A 251 15.92 6.42 16.22
N CYS A 252 16.23 7.62 16.66
CA CYS A 252 16.48 7.93 18.06
C CYS A 252 15.21 8.49 18.68
N PHE A 253 14.74 7.91 19.79
CA PHE A 253 13.73 8.58 20.62
C PHE A 253 14.45 9.55 21.54
N VAL A 254 13.99 10.79 21.59
CA VAL A 254 14.56 11.84 22.42
C VAL A 254 13.48 12.31 23.39
N PHE A 255 13.70 12.10 24.68
CA PHE A 255 12.77 12.51 25.73
C PHE A 255 13.17 13.87 26.27
N SER A 256 12.25 14.83 26.28
CA SER A 256 12.49 16.15 26.87
C SER A 256 12.27 16.13 28.39
N GLY A 257 13.06 16.92 29.13
CA GLY A 257 12.85 17.16 30.57
C GLY A 257 11.66 18.07 30.90
N GLN A 258 11.51 18.41 32.19
CA GLN A 258 10.44 19.25 32.71
C GLN A 258 10.55 20.70 32.17
N GLY A 259 9.53 21.17 31.45
CA GLY A 259 9.44 22.52 30.86
C GLY A 259 8.00 23.07 30.91
N PRO A 260 7.70 24.26 30.36
CA PRO A 260 6.42 24.95 30.64
C PRO A 260 5.20 24.12 30.20
N GLN A 261 4.42 23.59 31.13
CA GLN A 261 3.25 22.80 30.82
C GLN A 261 2.04 23.73 30.78
N LEU A 262 1.31 23.77 29.67
CA LEU A 262 -0.02 24.37 29.58
C LEU A 262 -0.84 23.49 28.64
N TYR A 263 -1.82 22.78 29.20
CA TYR A 263 -2.77 21.96 28.45
C TYR A 263 -4.09 22.73 28.32
N GLU A 264 -4.53 23.00 27.09
CA GLU A 264 -5.85 23.59 26.79
C GLU A 264 -6.80 22.56 26.12
N SER A 265 -6.43 21.28 26.04
CA SER A 265 -7.11 20.26 25.22
C SER A 265 -7.66 19.11 26.07
N GLU A 266 -8.99 19.02 26.17
CA GLU A 266 -9.77 18.20 27.12
C GLU A 266 -10.12 16.76 26.66
N ALA A 267 -9.77 16.30 25.47
CA ALA A 267 -10.48 15.15 24.88
C ALA A 267 -9.83 13.76 25.05
N LEU A 268 -8.50 13.64 24.90
CA LEU A 268 -7.84 12.32 24.82
C LEU A 268 -7.38 11.79 26.17
N PHE A 269 -7.08 12.69 27.11
CA PHE A 269 -6.40 12.35 28.37
C PHE A 269 -7.30 12.40 29.62
N ASN A 270 -8.50 12.99 29.55
CA ASN A 270 -9.40 13.13 30.70
C ASN A 270 -9.96 11.80 31.26
N LYS A 271 -9.64 10.65 30.65
CA LYS A 271 -9.97 9.34 31.24
C LYS A 271 -8.96 8.86 32.29
N TRP A 272 -7.81 9.54 32.42
CA TRP A 272 -6.69 9.12 33.28
C TRP A 272 -6.19 10.21 34.23
N ILE A 273 -6.66 11.46 34.08
CA ILE A 273 -6.13 12.62 34.80
C ILE A 273 -7.00 12.95 36.01
N ASN A 274 -6.47 12.70 37.20
CA ASN A 274 -6.73 13.49 38.41
C ASN A 274 -5.67 13.12 39.44
N LEU A 275 -4.41 13.57 39.24
CA LEU A 275 -3.34 13.69 40.26
C LEU A 275 -2.02 14.13 39.57
N ILE A 276 -1.45 15.26 39.99
CA ILE A 276 0.00 15.60 39.99
C ILE A 276 0.67 16.09 38.68
N ASP A 277 1.21 17.32 38.72
CA ASP A 277 1.84 18.08 37.60
C ASP A 277 3.21 17.51 37.13
N GLY A 278 3.90 16.74 37.99
CA GLY A 278 5.17 16.06 37.66
C GLY A 278 5.01 14.66 37.06
N GLU A 279 3.94 13.93 37.42
CA GLU A 279 3.63 12.62 36.86
C GLU A 279 3.09 12.70 35.42
N MET A 280 2.43 13.81 35.08
CA MET A 280 1.81 14.02 33.77
C MET A 280 2.78 13.96 32.58
N THR A 281 3.98 14.55 32.69
CA THR A 281 4.99 14.44 31.61
C THR A 281 5.44 12.99 31.42
N LYS A 282 5.48 12.19 32.50
CA LYS A 282 5.88 10.79 32.47
C LYS A 282 4.79 9.92 31.85
N ILE A 283 3.55 10.10 32.30
CA ILE A 283 2.38 9.43 31.72
C ILE A 283 2.29 9.76 30.22
N ASN A 284 2.53 11.01 29.83
CA ASN A 284 2.52 11.44 28.43
C ASN A 284 3.65 10.81 27.61
N ASN A 285 4.89 10.82 28.10
CA ASN A 285 6.01 10.25 27.37
C ASN A 285 5.91 8.72 27.23
N VAL A 286 5.44 8.02 28.27
CA VAL A 286 5.17 6.58 28.23
C VAL A 286 4.00 6.27 27.29
N ALA A 287 2.91 7.03 27.36
CA ALA A 287 1.76 6.86 26.47
C ALA A 287 2.10 7.11 25.00
N LEU A 288 2.87 8.17 24.71
CA LEU A 288 3.37 8.47 23.36
C LEU A 288 4.31 7.36 22.88
N THR A 289 5.22 6.89 23.73
CA THR A 289 6.10 5.77 23.39
C THR A 289 5.29 4.50 23.09
N ALA A 290 4.33 4.16 23.94
CA ALA A 290 3.42 3.03 23.73
C ALA A 290 2.59 3.19 22.44
N LEU A 291 2.20 4.41 22.08
CA LEU A 291 1.53 4.71 20.83
C LEU A 291 2.43 4.39 19.62
N PHE A 292 3.68 4.86 19.60
CA PHE A 292 4.62 4.53 18.53
C PHE A 292 4.97 3.04 18.48
N VAL A 293 5.12 2.39 19.63
CA VAL A 293 5.31 0.93 19.72
C VAL A 293 4.09 0.17 19.20
N SER A 294 2.86 0.64 19.48
CA SER A 294 1.63 0.06 18.91
C SER A 294 1.58 0.19 17.38
N TRP A 295 2.25 1.21 16.85
CA TRP A 295 2.46 1.43 15.43
C TRP A 295 3.69 0.69 14.88
N ASN A 296 4.29 -0.17 15.73
CA ASN A 296 5.43 -1.01 15.41
C ASN A 296 6.69 -0.20 15.03
N ILE A 297 6.79 1.03 15.55
CA ILE A 297 7.93 1.94 15.41
C ILE A 297 8.80 1.82 16.65
N TYR A 298 10.03 1.32 16.46
CA TYR A 298 10.98 1.13 17.56
C TYR A 298 12.20 2.03 17.38
N PRO A 299 12.73 2.59 18.49
CA PRO A 299 14.00 3.29 18.46
C PRO A 299 15.16 2.31 18.28
N SER A 300 16.17 2.73 17.51
CA SER A 300 17.50 2.13 17.50
C SER A 300 18.37 2.64 18.66
N SER A 301 18.03 3.80 19.20
CA SER A 301 18.68 4.42 20.36
C SER A 301 17.70 5.31 21.12
N ILE A 302 17.94 5.50 22.41
CA ILE A 302 17.14 6.37 23.27
C ILE A 302 18.08 7.38 23.93
N ILE A 303 17.69 8.65 23.95
CA ILE A 303 18.33 9.71 24.72
C ILE A 303 17.28 10.40 25.58
N SER A 304 17.65 10.70 26.82
CA SER A 304 16.87 11.54 27.73
C SER A 304 17.63 12.85 27.98
N HIS A 305 16.91 13.97 27.91
CA HIS A 305 17.42 15.27 28.31
C HIS A 305 17.01 15.55 29.75
N SER A 306 18.00 15.56 30.66
CA SER A 306 17.76 15.75 32.10
C SER A 306 16.90 14.62 32.68
N VAL A 307 16.01 14.95 33.60
CA VAL A 307 15.26 13.98 34.39
C VAL A 307 13.95 13.58 33.71
N GLY A 308 14.04 13.04 32.49
CA GLY A 308 12.91 12.37 31.82
C GLY A 308 12.43 11.10 32.54
N ASP A 309 13.10 10.72 33.64
CA ASP A 309 13.00 9.44 34.30
C ASP A 309 12.39 9.49 35.72
N GLN A 310 12.08 8.31 36.23
CA GLN A 310 11.40 8.04 37.50
C GLN A 310 12.01 8.79 38.72
N ALA A 311 13.32 9.04 38.73
CA ALA A 311 14.04 9.71 39.82
C ALA A 311 13.57 11.13 40.17
N ALA A 312 13.19 11.97 39.20
CA ALA A 312 12.72 13.35 39.51
C ALA A 312 11.38 13.39 40.25
N ALA A 313 10.49 12.41 40.06
CA ALA A 313 9.21 12.40 40.79
C ALA A 313 9.45 12.00 42.24
N PHE A 314 10.31 11.00 42.44
CA PHE A 314 10.75 10.61 43.78
C PHE A 314 11.36 11.81 44.54
N VAL A 315 12.24 12.56 43.89
CA VAL A 315 12.86 13.76 44.47
C VAL A 315 11.86 14.90 44.70
N ALA A 316 10.92 15.13 43.78
CA ALA A 316 9.89 16.16 43.93
C ALA A 316 8.91 15.89 45.07
N ASP A 317 8.55 14.62 45.32
CA ASP A 317 7.65 14.25 46.43
C ASP A 317 8.29 14.42 47.82
N HIS A 318 9.63 14.46 47.90
CA HIS A 318 10.39 14.58 49.17
C HIS A 318 10.98 15.98 49.40
N LEU A 319 10.84 16.90 48.44
CA LEU A 319 11.34 18.27 48.51
C LEU A 319 10.18 19.27 48.65
N SER A 320 9.80 19.59 49.90
CA SER A 320 9.03 20.82 50.18
C SER A 320 10.00 21.99 50.41
N LEU A 321 10.48 22.62 49.34
CA LEU A 321 11.33 23.80 49.46
C LEU A 321 10.47 25.06 49.62
N GLU A 322 10.59 25.74 50.77
CA GLU A 322 10.12 27.12 50.98
C GLU A 322 11.06 28.16 50.33
N GLU A 323 12.20 27.74 49.77
CA GLU A 323 13.17 28.60 49.08
C GLU A 323 13.08 28.38 47.56
N THR A 324 12.68 29.43 46.83
CA THR A 324 12.60 29.43 45.36
C THR A 324 13.97 29.23 44.74
N VAL A 325 14.12 28.22 43.89
CA VAL A 325 15.39 27.95 43.21
C VAL A 325 15.23 28.06 41.70
N HIS A 326 16.31 28.45 41.00
CA HIS A 326 16.20 28.86 39.60
C HIS A 326 17.28 28.28 38.70
N MET A 327 16.89 28.08 37.45
CA MET A 327 17.79 27.74 36.35
C MET A 327 17.74 28.82 35.27
N LEU A 328 18.87 28.97 34.57
CA LEU A 328 19.04 29.93 33.48
C LEU A 328 19.60 29.22 32.25
N ALA A 329 18.82 29.17 31.16
CA ALA A 329 19.32 28.74 29.85
C ALA A 329 20.10 29.90 29.21
N VAL A 330 21.32 29.63 28.72
CA VAL A 330 22.25 30.62 28.18
C VAL A 330 22.87 30.13 26.88
N SER A 331 22.86 30.97 25.84
CA SER A 331 23.51 30.64 24.55
C SER A 331 25.00 30.96 24.57
N MET A 332 25.79 30.08 25.18
CA MET A 332 27.25 30.12 25.18
C MET A 332 27.85 28.71 25.24
N SER A 333 29.15 28.59 24.97
CA SER A 333 29.87 27.33 25.13
C SER A 333 30.05 26.97 26.61
N GLU A 334 30.27 25.68 26.89
CA GLU A 334 30.61 25.19 28.23
C GLU A 334 31.85 25.91 28.81
N GLU A 335 32.88 26.05 28.00
CA GLU A 335 34.13 26.73 28.38
C GLU A 335 33.89 28.20 28.72
N ASP A 336 33.07 28.90 27.93
CA ASP A 336 32.73 30.30 28.19
C ASP A 336 31.91 30.46 29.47
N ALA A 337 30.92 29.60 29.70
CA ALA A 337 30.11 29.62 30.91
C ALA A 337 30.99 29.40 32.16
N GLN A 338 31.87 28.41 32.10
CA GLN A 338 32.78 28.09 33.19
C GLN A 338 33.74 29.26 33.47
N ASN A 339 34.40 29.79 32.43
CA ASN A 339 35.45 30.79 32.60
C ASN A 339 34.94 32.21 32.86
N LYS A 340 33.78 32.58 32.29
CA LYS A 340 33.27 33.96 32.32
C LYS A 340 32.17 34.18 33.36
N LEU A 341 31.40 33.15 33.70
CA LEU A 341 30.27 33.28 34.64
C LEU A 341 30.52 32.59 35.97
N LEU A 342 31.08 31.37 35.96
CA LEU A 342 31.14 30.52 37.15
C LEU A 342 32.47 30.56 37.90
N LYS A 343 33.52 31.12 37.29
CA LYS A 343 34.86 31.16 37.86
C LYS A 343 34.87 31.86 39.23
N GLY A 344 35.19 31.13 40.29
CA GLY A 344 35.23 31.61 41.66
C GLY A 344 33.90 31.57 42.42
N ILE A 345 32.82 31.10 41.78
CA ILE A 345 31.49 30.88 42.39
C ILE A 345 30.94 29.48 42.11
N GLU A 346 31.82 28.52 41.82
CA GLU A 346 31.45 27.14 41.44
C GLU A 346 30.70 26.39 42.56
N TYR A 347 30.78 26.90 43.80
CA TYR A 347 30.06 26.40 44.97
C TYR A 347 28.66 26.99 45.13
N LEU A 348 28.30 28.04 44.36
CA LEU A 348 26.99 28.70 44.38
C LEU A 348 26.16 28.47 43.10
N ALA A 349 26.83 28.17 41.99
CA ALA A 349 26.19 27.82 40.73
C ALA A 349 27.06 26.85 39.91
N CYS A 350 26.41 26.01 39.12
CA CYS A 350 27.06 25.05 38.24
C CYS A 350 26.32 24.90 36.91
N ILE A 351 27.00 24.31 35.93
CA ILE A 351 26.37 23.93 34.66
C ILE A 351 25.52 22.69 34.91
N ALA A 352 24.21 22.83 34.81
CA ALA A 352 23.26 21.72 34.93
C ALA A 352 23.17 20.89 33.64
N VAL A 353 23.21 21.55 32.48
CA VAL A 353 23.07 20.87 31.19
C VAL A 353 23.98 21.50 30.14
N VAL A 354 24.68 20.67 29.37
CA VAL A 354 25.35 21.06 28.12
C VAL A 354 24.48 20.60 26.95
N ASN A 355 23.68 21.52 26.40
CA ASN A 355 22.67 21.23 25.37
C ASN A 355 23.28 21.09 23.97
N SER A 356 24.28 21.92 23.65
CA SER A 356 24.90 21.99 22.33
C SER A 356 26.28 22.65 22.44
N PRO A 357 27.04 22.78 21.34
CA PRO A 357 28.31 23.51 21.36
C PRO A 357 28.19 24.98 21.82
N ARG A 358 26.97 25.55 21.77
CA ARG A 358 26.70 26.98 22.01
C ARG A 358 25.50 27.20 22.94
N SER A 359 25.07 26.19 23.69
CA SER A 359 23.96 26.29 24.62
C SER A 359 24.21 25.48 25.88
N VAL A 360 24.09 26.14 27.03
CA VAL A 360 24.18 25.53 28.36
C VAL A 360 23.02 25.98 29.24
N THR A 361 22.73 25.22 30.29
CA THR A 361 21.80 25.60 31.35
C THR A 361 22.57 25.67 32.66
N ILE A 362 22.47 26.79 33.36
CA ILE A 362 23.11 27.04 34.65
C ILE A 362 22.06 26.88 35.76
N SER A 363 22.46 26.27 36.87
CA SER A 363 21.62 25.97 38.04
C SER A 363 22.33 26.43 39.31
N GLY A 364 21.61 27.03 40.25
CA GLY A 364 22.20 27.56 41.49
C GLY A 364 21.22 28.37 42.34
N ASP A 365 21.76 29.03 43.36
CA ASP A 365 20.98 29.89 44.25
C ASP A 365 20.32 31.06 43.49
N GLU A 366 19.11 31.46 43.90
CA GLU A 366 18.33 32.52 43.26
C GLU A 366 19.13 33.81 43.02
N LYS A 367 19.78 34.31 44.08
CA LYS A 367 20.59 35.54 44.01
C LYS A 367 21.75 35.41 43.04
N THR A 368 22.41 34.25 43.01
CA THR A 368 23.52 33.99 42.11
C THR A 368 23.06 33.94 40.66
N ILE A 369 21.92 33.32 40.38
CA ILE A 369 21.34 33.31 39.03
C ILE A 369 20.92 34.72 38.60
N ASP A 370 20.38 35.54 39.51
CA ASP A 370 20.06 36.95 39.24
C ASP A 370 21.31 37.76 38.88
N GLU A 371 22.39 37.60 39.65
CA GLU A 371 23.68 38.24 39.39
C GLU A 371 24.26 37.81 38.04
N ILE A 372 24.24 36.51 37.73
CA ILE A 372 24.67 35.98 36.42
C ILE A 372 23.81 36.58 35.30
N GLN A 373 22.49 36.67 35.47
CA GLN A 373 21.59 37.26 34.49
C GLN A 373 21.86 38.76 34.27
N GLN A 374 22.22 39.49 35.33
CA GLN A 374 22.64 40.89 35.24
C GLN A 374 23.98 41.04 34.51
N ILE A 375 24.99 40.23 34.85
CA ILE A 375 26.29 40.18 34.16
C ILE A 375 26.10 39.93 32.67
N LEU A 376 25.27 38.94 32.31
CA LEU A 376 24.93 38.65 30.92
C LEU A 376 24.23 39.83 30.23
N SER A 377 23.43 40.60 30.95
CA SER A 377 22.75 41.78 30.39
C SER A 377 23.69 42.95 30.11
N ILE A 378 24.72 43.12 30.95
CA ILE A 378 25.66 44.25 30.84
C ILE A 378 26.82 43.90 29.90
N SER A 379 27.48 42.75 30.15
CA SER A 379 28.72 42.38 29.47
C SER A 379 28.50 41.61 28.17
N TYR A 380 27.34 40.95 28.01
CA TYR A 380 27.04 40.09 26.86
C TYR A 380 25.61 40.28 26.32
N PRO A 381 25.21 41.52 25.94
CA PRO A 381 23.80 41.85 25.66
C PRO A 381 23.16 41.02 24.53
N ASN A 382 23.98 40.48 23.61
CA ASN A 382 23.52 39.67 22.48
C ASN A 382 23.40 38.17 22.80
N VAL A 383 23.80 37.73 24.00
CA VAL A 383 23.64 36.34 24.44
C VAL A 383 22.20 36.11 24.86
N PHE A 384 21.55 35.14 24.22
CA PHE A 384 20.22 34.70 24.63
C PHE A 384 20.27 34.13 26.04
N LYS A 385 19.30 34.54 26.86
CA LYS A 385 19.13 34.11 28.24
C LYS A 385 17.64 33.96 28.55
N ALA A 386 17.27 32.83 29.16
CA ALA A 386 15.89 32.57 29.56
C ALA A 386 15.87 31.87 30.92
N ARG A 387 15.14 32.44 31.87
CA ARG A 387 14.91 31.80 33.17
C ARG A 387 13.92 30.67 32.99
N LEU A 388 14.23 29.50 33.55
CA LEU A 388 13.35 28.34 33.51
C LEU A 388 12.45 28.35 34.76
N CYS A 389 11.14 28.21 34.55
CA CYS A 389 10.17 28.08 35.63
C CYS A 389 10.14 26.63 36.11
N ILE A 390 11.05 26.28 37.01
CA ILE A 390 11.09 24.99 37.70
C ILE A 390 11.23 25.25 39.20
N GLU A 391 10.67 24.35 40.01
CA GLU A 391 10.64 24.50 41.47
C GLU A 391 11.96 24.10 42.12
N ASN A 392 12.73 23.22 41.47
CA ASN A 392 13.97 22.65 42.00
C ASN A 392 15.15 22.85 41.04
N ALA A 393 16.31 23.22 41.59
CA ALA A 393 17.56 23.36 40.85
C ALA A 393 18.32 22.02 40.77
N PHE A 394 17.80 21.13 39.94
CA PHE A 394 18.45 19.85 39.61
C PHE A 394 19.89 20.04 39.08
N HIS A 395 20.68 18.97 39.12
CA HIS A 395 22.06 18.93 38.63
C HIS A 395 22.99 19.94 39.32
N SER A 396 22.72 20.22 40.59
CA SER A 396 23.46 21.18 41.41
C SER A 396 23.77 20.63 42.80
N TYR A 397 24.68 21.32 43.50
CA TYR A 397 25.05 21.01 44.89
C TYR A 397 23.88 21.13 45.86
N GLN A 398 22.80 21.79 45.51
CA GLN A 398 21.62 21.87 46.39
C GLN A 398 20.91 20.52 46.52
N MET A 399 21.10 19.60 45.57
CA MET A 399 20.61 18.22 45.71
C MET A 399 21.32 17.50 46.86
N ASP A 400 22.56 17.85 47.20
CA ASP A 400 23.34 17.26 48.30
C ASP A 400 22.78 17.61 49.70
N ARG A 401 21.87 18.60 49.80
CA ARG A 401 21.34 19.11 51.08
C ARG A 401 20.36 18.15 51.77
N PHE A 402 19.96 17.08 51.10
CA PHE A 402 18.92 16.18 51.56
C PHE A 402 19.47 14.74 51.59
N ASP A 403 19.08 13.93 52.57
CA ASP A 403 19.39 12.48 52.63
C ASP A 403 18.76 11.67 51.45
N ILE A 404 18.31 12.35 50.40
CA ILE A 404 17.75 11.83 49.14
C ILE A 404 18.68 10.80 48.50
N GLU A 405 20.01 10.97 48.57
CA GLU A 405 20.95 9.97 48.07
C GLU A 405 20.70 8.61 48.74
N LYS A 406 20.63 8.58 50.08
CA LYS A 406 20.38 7.34 50.83
C LYS A 406 18.99 6.80 50.58
N GLU A 407 18.00 7.68 50.47
CA GLU A 407 16.61 7.29 50.25
C GLU A 407 16.39 6.72 48.84
N MET A 408 16.98 7.32 47.79
CA MET A 408 16.97 6.79 46.43
C MET A 408 17.75 5.48 46.32
N LEU A 409 18.93 5.39 46.96
CA LEU A 409 19.69 4.14 47.02
C LEU A 409 18.89 3.00 47.65
N SER A 410 18.08 3.30 48.67
CA SER A 410 17.21 2.30 49.30
C SER A 410 15.96 1.96 48.47
N SER A 411 15.27 2.97 47.93
CA SER A 411 13.98 2.83 47.24
C SER A 411 14.11 2.25 45.83
N LEU A 412 15.26 2.45 45.18
CA LEU A 412 15.53 1.99 43.81
C LEU A 412 16.41 0.73 43.78
N SER A 413 16.73 0.14 44.94
CA SER A 413 17.59 -1.04 45.08
C SER A 413 17.07 -2.30 44.35
N ASP A 414 15.74 -2.42 44.21
CA ASP A 414 15.08 -3.55 43.55
C ASP A 414 14.75 -3.31 42.07
N ILE A 415 15.01 -2.11 41.54
CA ILE A 415 14.72 -1.78 40.15
C ILE A 415 15.82 -2.39 39.27
N ARG A 416 15.56 -3.61 38.80
CA ARG A 416 16.27 -4.16 37.64
C ARG A 416 15.57 -3.60 36.41
N GLY A 417 16.23 -2.72 35.67
CA GLY A 417 15.74 -2.24 34.39
C GLY A 417 15.23 -3.44 33.58
N LEU A 418 13.92 -3.46 33.30
CA LEU A 418 13.36 -4.52 32.47
C LEU A 418 14.06 -4.42 31.12
N PRO A 419 14.81 -5.45 30.68
CA PRO A 419 15.16 -5.52 29.28
C PRO A 419 13.82 -5.63 28.56
N LEU A 420 13.53 -4.69 27.67
CA LEU A 420 12.48 -4.88 26.66
C LEU A 420 12.81 -6.20 25.96
N LYS A 421 12.17 -7.29 26.41
CA LYS A 421 12.48 -8.64 25.98
C LYS A 421 12.01 -8.84 24.54
N ASP A 422 13.01 -8.92 23.65
CA ASP A 422 13.13 -9.75 22.44
C ASP A 422 12.61 -9.20 21.08
N PRO A 423 13.22 -9.54 19.93
CA PRO A 423 14.65 -9.55 19.56
C PRO A 423 14.92 -8.88 18.19
N GLN A 424 15.83 -7.89 18.16
CA GLN A 424 16.79 -7.57 17.09
C GLN A 424 17.10 -6.07 17.17
N GLN A 425 18.33 -5.74 17.56
CA GLN A 425 18.98 -4.42 17.38
C GLN A 425 18.57 -3.28 18.31
N ILE A 426 18.66 -3.49 19.63
CA ILE A 426 18.93 -2.37 20.54
C ILE A 426 20.15 -2.78 21.36
N GLU A 427 21.34 -2.38 20.90
CA GLU A 427 22.55 -2.39 21.72
C GLU A 427 22.38 -1.27 22.75
N LEU A 428 21.67 -1.55 23.84
CA LEU A 428 21.92 -0.83 25.08
C LEU A 428 23.35 -1.19 25.48
N ASN A 429 24.14 -0.22 25.93
CA ASN A 429 25.46 -0.50 26.50
C ASN A 429 25.25 -1.39 27.75
N ASP A 430 25.34 -2.71 27.57
CA ASP A 430 25.00 -3.78 28.53
C ASP A 430 25.82 -3.77 29.84
N ASN A 431 26.66 -2.76 30.09
CA ASN A 431 27.67 -2.78 31.17
C ASN A 431 27.49 -1.70 32.25
N ILE A 432 26.47 -0.85 32.21
CA ILE A 432 26.21 0.13 33.28
C ILE A 432 24.95 -0.30 34.03
N PRO A 433 25.05 -0.73 35.31
CA PRO A 433 23.88 -1.01 36.11
C PRO A 433 23.07 0.28 36.31
N VAL A 434 21.79 0.24 35.93
CA VAL A 434 20.81 1.32 36.17
C VAL A 434 20.23 1.11 37.57
N ASP A 435 21.02 1.44 38.59
CA ASP A 435 20.69 1.29 40.01
C ASP A 435 20.45 2.65 40.69
N GLY A 436 20.21 2.66 42.01
CA GLY A 436 20.02 3.91 42.77
C GLY A 436 21.18 4.89 42.63
N GLN A 437 22.43 4.42 42.45
CA GLN A 437 23.60 5.28 42.28
C GLN A 437 23.60 5.95 40.91
N TYR A 438 23.18 5.23 39.86
CA TYR A 438 22.96 5.79 38.54
C TYR A 438 21.91 6.91 38.60
N TRP A 439 20.78 6.67 39.27
CA TRP A 439 19.70 7.66 39.40
C TRP A 439 20.10 8.89 40.21
N TRP A 440 20.85 8.71 41.30
CA TRP A 440 21.42 9.82 42.06
C TRP A 440 22.40 10.63 41.20
N SER A 441 23.29 9.96 40.49
CA SER A 441 24.22 10.62 39.56
C SER A 441 23.47 11.37 38.47
N ASN A 442 22.37 10.82 37.94
CA ASN A 442 21.52 11.48 36.95
C ASN A 442 20.89 12.77 37.49
N VAL A 443 20.43 12.79 38.75
CA VAL A 443 19.82 13.99 39.37
C VAL A 443 20.86 15.04 39.77
N ARG A 444 22.09 14.61 40.11
CA ARG A 444 23.12 15.46 40.72
C ARG A 444 24.16 15.99 39.73
N GLN A 445 24.53 15.23 38.71
CA GLN A 445 25.62 15.53 37.80
C GLN A 445 25.14 16.31 36.57
N THR A 446 26.05 17.04 35.93
CA THR A 446 25.76 17.75 34.69
C THR A 446 25.26 16.81 33.58
N VAL A 447 24.14 17.15 32.96
CA VAL A 447 23.57 16.41 31.83
C VAL A 447 24.38 16.71 30.57
N ARG A 448 25.02 15.66 30.02
CA ARG A 448 25.90 15.74 28.83
C ARG A 448 25.16 15.44 27.52
N PHE A 449 24.09 16.20 27.22
CA PHE A 449 23.27 15.97 26.03
C PHE A 449 24.04 16.18 24.72
N TYR A 450 24.88 17.21 24.66
CA TYR A 450 25.77 17.45 23.50
C TYR A 450 26.70 16.26 23.21
N ASP A 451 27.31 15.68 24.24
CA ASP A 451 28.20 14.53 24.09
C ASP A 451 27.44 13.30 23.58
N ALA A 452 26.22 13.06 24.09
CA ALA A 452 25.37 11.95 23.65
C ALA A 452 25.00 12.05 22.16
N ILE A 453 24.58 13.24 21.69
CA ILE A 453 24.28 13.47 20.27
C ILE A 453 25.55 13.34 19.42
N THR A 454 26.69 13.82 19.91
CA THR A 454 27.97 13.69 19.21
C THR A 454 28.39 12.23 19.05
N SER A 455 28.13 11.38 20.06
CA SER A 455 28.33 9.92 19.92
C SER A 455 27.43 9.34 18.84
N ILE A 456 26.14 9.71 18.81
CA ILE A 456 25.21 9.27 17.76
C ILE A 456 25.71 9.64 16.36
N ILE A 457 26.19 10.88 16.19
CA ILE A 457 26.75 11.38 14.93
C ILE A 457 27.96 10.55 14.52
N LYS A 458 28.90 10.34 15.45
CA LYS A 458 30.15 9.62 15.22
C LYS A 458 29.92 8.16 14.87
N ASP A 459 29.06 7.49 15.63
CA ASP A 459 28.79 6.06 15.53
C ASP A 459 27.70 5.74 14.48
N LYS A 460 27.05 6.79 13.93
CA LYS A 460 25.98 6.70 12.93
C LYS A 460 24.85 5.77 13.41
N THR A 461 24.47 5.93 14.67
CA THR A 461 23.41 5.12 15.30
C THR A 461 22.01 5.69 15.07
N ALA A 462 21.87 6.97 14.69
CA ALA A 462 20.60 7.55 14.30
C ALA A 462 20.76 8.67 13.26
N ASN A 463 19.72 8.83 12.43
CA ASN A 463 19.57 9.96 11.49
C ASN A 463 18.16 10.57 11.50
N VAL A 464 17.26 9.98 12.28
CA VAL A 464 15.93 10.51 12.59
C VAL A 464 15.83 10.64 14.11
N PHE A 465 15.37 11.78 14.59
CA PHE A 465 15.15 12.07 16.00
C PHE A 465 13.66 12.34 16.21
N LEU A 466 13.00 11.44 16.92
CA LEU A 466 11.61 11.61 17.32
C LEU A 466 11.59 12.15 18.75
N GLU A 467 11.25 13.42 18.89
CA GLU A 467 11.19 14.09 20.18
C GLU A 467 9.86 13.76 20.87
N ILE A 468 9.91 12.85 21.83
CA ILE A 468 8.78 12.42 22.67
C ILE A 468 8.59 13.47 23.76
N SER A 469 7.71 14.42 23.49
CA SER A 469 7.45 15.55 24.35
C SER A 469 6.09 16.21 24.08
N PRO A 470 5.54 16.98 25.05
CA PRO A 470 4.38 17.84 24.82
C PRO A 470 4.70 19.05 23.91
N HIS A 471 5.99 19.37 23.72
CA HIS A 471 6.45 20.44 22.85
C HIS A 471 7.92 20.27 22.47
N PRO A 472 8.33 20.46 21.20
CA PRO A 472 9.72 20.37 20.82
C PRO A 472 10.56 21.49 21.41
N VAL A 473 11.50 21.15 22.28
CA VAL A 473 12.47 22.06 22.89
C VAL A 473 13.92 21.69 22.51
N LEU A 474 14.16 20.44 22.11
CA LEU A 474 15.51 19.93 21.82
C LEU A 474 15.89 20.04 20.35
N ALA A 475 14.92 20.28 19.46
CA ALA A 475 15.16 20.36 18.03
C ALA A 475 16.24 21.38 17.63
N THR A 476 16.35 22.52 18.31
CA THR A 476 17.41 23.51 18.04
C THR A 476 18.77 22.98 18.45
N SER A 477 18.88 22.45 19.68
CA SER A 477 20.12 21.87 20.21
C SER A 477 20.65 20.72 19.34
N ILE A 478 19.77 19.83 18.88
CA ILE A 478 20.13 18.74 17.97
C ILE A 478 20.65 19.31 16.64
N ARG A 479 20.01 20.33 16.05
CA ARG A 479 20.50 20.95 14.80
C ARG A 479 21.89 21.54 14.97
N GLU A 480 22.13 22.26 16.07
CA GLU A 480 23.44 22.85 16.38
C GLU A 480 24.54 21.79 16.49
N CYS A 481 24.24 20.61 17.04
CA CYS A 481 25.21 19.49 17.07
C CYS A 481 25.59 18.99 15.67
N TYR A 482 24.68 19.11 14.70
CA TYR A 482 24.89 18.67 13.32
C TYR A 482 25.49 19.74 12.40
N GLU A 483 25.57 21.02 12.81
CA GLU A 483 26.04 22.14 11.95
C GLU A 483 27.46 21.95 11.43
N LEU A 484 28.34 21.33 12.23
CA LEU A 484 29.72 21.04 11.85
C LEU A 484 29.86 19.77 10.99
N THR A 485 28.74 19.13 10.66
CA THR A 485 28.68 17.91 9.85
C THR A 485 28.10 18.19 8.47
N ASN A 486 28.43 17.37 7.48
CA ASN A 486 27.77 17.40 6.15
C ASN A 486 26.40 16.68 6.16
N GLN A 487 25.79 16.48 7.32
CA GLN A 487 24.55 15.73 7.50
C GLN A 487 23.43 16.65 7.98
N GLN A 488 22.20 16.32 7.61
CA GLN A 488 21.00 17.02 8.08
C GLN A 488 20.08 15.98 8.71
N PRO A 489 19.88 16.01 10.04
CA PRO A 489 19.02 15.06 10.72
C PRO A 489 17.54 15.39 10.45
N LEU A 490 16.70 14.36 10.36
CA LEU A 490 15.25 14.56 10.41
C LEU A 490 14.81 14.63 11.87
N ILE A 491 14.25 15.76 12.30
CA ILE A 491 13.79 15.95 13.69
C ILE A 491 12.27 16.12 13.67
N LEU A 492 11.57 15.27 14.41
CA LEU A 492 10.12 15.13 14.39
C LEU A 492 9.54 15.34 15.79
N PRO A 493 8.63 16.30 16.00
CA PRO A 493 7.94 16.46 17.28
C PRO A 493 6.80 15.45 17.42
N THR A 494 6.52 14.96 18.63
CA THR A 494 5.25 14.25 18.86
C THR A 494 4.08 15.19 19.02
N LEU A 495 4.24 16.26 19.80
CA LEU A 495 3.21 17.25 20.09
C LEU A 495 3.79 18.66 19.99
N LYS A 496 2.95 19.66 19.76
CA LYS A 496 3.36 21.06 19.72
C LYS A 496 2.26 21.95 20.31
N ARG A 497 2.63 22.83 21.24
CA ARG A 497 1.70 23.78 21.86
C ARG A 497 0.93 24.58 20.81
N LYS A 498 -0.35 24.81 21.10
CA LYS A 498 -1.29 25.57 20.24
C LYS A 498 -1.48 24.97 18.85
N GLU A 499 -1.10 23.71 18.66
CA GLU A 499 -1.40 22.93 17.45
C GLU A 499 -2.28 21.73 17.82
N ASN A 500 -3.02 21.22 16.84
CA ASN A 500 -3.85 20.05 17.04
C ASN A 500 -2.97 18.80 17.19
N GLU A 501 -3.12 18.11 18.31
CA GLU A 501 -2.30 16.94 18.69
C GLU A 501 -2.30 15.85 17.62
N GLN A 502 -3.47 15.53 17.06
CA GLN A 502 -3.61 14.50 16.03
C GLN A 502 -2.89 14.93 14.75
N ILE A 503 -3.07 16.18 14.32
CA ILE A 503 -2.42 16.70 13.11
C ILE A 503 -0.90 16.68 13.27
N THR A 504 -0.37 17.10 14.42
CA THR A 504 1.09 17.09 14.67
C THR A 504 1.64 15.66 14.65
N LEU A 505 1.02 14.71 15.36
CA LEU A 505 1.42 13.30 15.37
C LEU A 505 1.39 12.68 13.96
N LEU A 506 0.29 12.88 13.24
CA LEU A 506 0.08 12.36 11.89
C LEU A 506 1.03 13.01 10.88
N THR A 507 1.37 14.29 11.04
CA THR A 507 2.37 14.98 10.21
C THR A 507 3.76 14.40 10.44
N SER A 508 4.15 14.17 11.69
CA SER A 508 5.43 13.53 12.04
C SER A 508 5.51 12.10 11.50
N LEU A 509 4.43 11.33 11.62
CA LEU A 509 4.33 10.00 11.01
C LEU A 509 4.45 10.08 9.48
N ALA A 510 3.76 11.02 8.83
CA ALA A 510 3.85 11.19 7.38
C ALA A 510 5.28 11.55 6.95
N GLN A 511 5.97 12.42 7.68
CA GLN A 511 7.37 12.75 7.42
C GLN A 511 8.28 11.54 7.60
N LEU A 512 8.17 10.83 8.74
CA LEU A 512 8.93 9.61 9.03
C LEU A 512 8.75 8.53 7.94
N THR A 513 7.51 8.38 7.47
CA THR A 513 7.18 7.34 6.51
C THR A 513 7.55 7.71 5.08
N THR A 514 7.59 9.00 4.72
CA THR A 514 8.19 9.46 3.44
C THR A 514 9.71 9.37 3.42
N SER A 515 10.34 9.39 4.60
CA SER A 515 11.78 9.29 4.75
C SER A 515 12.27 7.84 4.84
N SER A 516 11.43 6.90 5.31
CA SER A 516 11.72 5.45 5.35
C SER A 516 10.55 4.56 4.91
N PRO A 517 10.70 3.73 3.85
CA PRO A 517 9.64 2.82 3.39
C PRO A 517 9.32 1.67 4.37
N TYR A 518 10.21 1.38 5.32
CA TYR A 518 10.04 0.29 6.28
C TYR A 518 8.96 0.62 7.34
N VAL A 519 8.84 1.90 7.69
CA VAL A 519 7.86 2.39 8.69
C VAL A 519 6.42 2.20 8.18
N TRP A 520 6.19 2.35 6.86
CA TRP A 520 4.89 2.06 6.25
C TRP A 520 4.45 0.61 6.44
N GLN A 521 5.35 -0.35 6.18
CA GLN A 521 5.03 -1.77 6.30
C GLN A 521 4.72 -2.13 7.75
N GLN A 522 5.49 -1.60 8.70
CA GLN A 522 5.31 -1.87 10.13
C GLN A 522 4.01 -1.28 10.69
N TYR A 523 3.64 -0.05 10.30
CA TYR A 523 2.41 0.62 10.76
C TYR A 523 1.12 -0.07 10.29
N PHE A 524 1.08 -0.55 9.04
CA PHE A 524 -0.13 -1.15 8.47
C PHE A 524 -0.24 -2.65 8.72
N HIS A 525 0.84 -3.35 9.07
CA HIS A 525 0.75 -4.78 9.43
C HIS A 525 0.12 -5.01 10.81
N THR A 526 0.18 -4.02 11.72
CA THR A 526 -0.34 -4.12 13.10
C THR A 526 -1.76 -3.57 13.28
N ARG A 527 -2.28 -2.75 12.35
CA ARG A 527 -3.64 -2.22 12.48
C ARG A 527 -4.70 -3.17 11.93
N GLN A 528 -5.18 -4.03 12.82
CA GLN A 528 -6.60 -4.41 12.92
C GLN A 528 -7.50 -3.22 13.39
N ILE A 529 -6.99 -1.98 13.41
CA ILE A 529 -7.62 -0.79 14.03
C ILE A 529 -8.54 -0.01 13.07
N LEU A 530 -8.49 -0.26 11.76
CA LEU A 530 -9.71 -0.07 10.97
C LEU A 530 -10.49 -1.37 11.15
N PRO A 531 -11.70 -1.36 11.73
CA PRO A 531 -12.56 -2.51 11.66
C PRO A 531 -12.62 -2.94 10.21
N MET A 532 -12.03 -4.10 9.91
CA MET A 532 -12.07 -4.74 8.60
C MET A 532 -13.52 -4.91 8.09
N LYS A 533 -14.49 -4.71 8.99
CA LYS A 533 -15.93 -4.55 8.79
C LYS A 533 -16.35 -3.64 7.63
N ASN A 534 -15.55 -2.64 7.23
CA ASN A 534 -15.95 -1.65 6.22
C ASN A 534 -14.85 -1.29 5.19
N ASN A 535 -13.87 -2.17 4.93
CA ASN A 535 -12.85 -1.89 3.90
C ASN A 535 -13.48 -1.55 2.54
N GLU A 536 -14.67 -2.08 2.25
CA GLU A 536 -15.41 -1.71 1.04
C GLU A 536 -15.84 -0.23 1.01
N LYS A 537 -16.20 0.37 2.16
CA LYS A 537 -16.60 1.79 2.18
C LYS A 537 -15.40 2.73 1.94
N TYR A 538 -14.20 2.34 2.38
CA TYR A 538 -13.03 3.24 2.40
C TYR A 538 -11.99 2.97 1.30
N PHE A 539 -11.91 1.74 0.75
CA PHE A 539 -10.86 1.34 -0.21
C PHE A 539 -11.37 1.00 -1.62
N ASN A 540 -12.67 1.10 -1.89
CA ASN A 540 -13.23 0.61 -3.15
C ASN A 540 -12.96 1.43 -4.39
N ASN A 541 -12.65 2.71 -4.23
CA ASN A 541 -12.58 3.67 -5.32
C ASN A 541 -11.24 4.41 -5.31
N PHE A 542 -10.15 3.67 -5.11
CA PHE A 542 -8.84 4.22 -5.40
C PHE A 542 -8.60 4.12 -6.91
N PRO A 543 -8.20 5.21 -7.57
CA PRO A 543 -7.83 5.15 -8.97
C PRO A 543 -6.68 4.16 -9.13
N LEU A 544 -6.72 3.38 -10.21
CA LEU A 544 -5.61 2.50 -10.57
C LEU A 544 -4.34 3.32 -10.83
N TYR A 545 -3.19 2.65 -10.74
CA TYR A 545 -1.93 3.27 -11.08
C TYR A 545 -1.96 3.87 -12.49
N LYS A 546 -1.78 5.20 -12.56
CA LYS A 546 -1.73 5.92 -13.84
C LYS A 546 -0.40 5.68 -14.55
N PHE A 547 -0.42 4.75 -15.51
CA PHE A 547 0.74 4.49 -16.36
C PHE A 547 1.05 5.70 -17.24
N HIS A 548 2.32 6.12 -17.27
CA HIS A 548 2.79 7.06 -18.26
C HIS A 548 3.12 6.28 -19.53
N LEU A 549 2.20 6.33 -20.50
CA LEU A 549 2.30 5.53 -21.72
C LEU A 549 3.19 6.24 -22.74
N SER A 550 4.28 5.58 -23.12
CA SER A 550 5.04 5.91 -24.32
C SER A 550 4.75 4.86 -25.40
N LEU A 551 4.70 5.28 -26.66
CA LEU A 551 4.56 4.34 -27.77
C LEU A 551 5.86 3.53 -27.93
N CYS A 552 5.87 2.32 -27.39
CA CYS A 552 6.94 1.35 -27.57
C CYS A 552 6.51 0.33 -28.62
N TRP A 553 6.77 0.62 -29.90
CA TRP A 553 6.40 -0.26 -31.01
C TRP A 553 7.58 -0.46 -31.95
N TYR A 554 7.91 -1.71 -32.25
CA TYR A 554 8.86 -2.05 -33.30
C TYR A 554 8.09 -2.54 -34.52
N GLU A 555 8.06 -1.73 -35.57
CA GLU A 555 7.52 -2.13 -36.86
C GLU A 555 8.66 -2.36 -37.85
N SER A 556 8.78 -3.58 -38.39
CA SER A 556 9.73 -3.85 -39.47
C SER A 556 9.26 -3.20 -40.78
N LYS A 557 10.21 -2.91 -41.69
CA LYS A 557 9.88 -2.36 -43.02
C LYS A 557 8.87 -3.24 -43.78
N ASP A 558 9.02 -4.57 -43.71
CA ASP A 558 8.10 -5.51 -44.33
C ASP A 558 6.68 -5.42 -43.75
N SER A 559 6.55 -5.29 -42.43
CA SER A 559 5.26 -5.09 -41.76
C SER A 559 4.61 -3.77 -42.18
N THR A 560 5.39 -2.69 -42.25
CA THR A 560 4.90 -1.39 -42.73
C THR A 560 4.38 -1.49 -44.16
N ILE A 561 5.14 -2.14 -45.05
CA ILE A 561 4.73 -2.35 -46.46
C ILE A 561 3.44 -3.15 -46.53
N GLN A 562 3.31 -4.25 -45.79
CA GLN A 562 2.08 -5.06 -45.78
C GLN A 562 0.87 -4.29 -45.22
N ARG A 563 1.05 -3.53 -44.13
CA ARG A 563 -0.02 -2.73 -43.53
C ARG A 563 -0.50 -1.62 -44.47
N LEU A 564 0.42 -0.95 -45.16
CA LEU A 564 0.10 0.08 -46.15
C LEU A 564 -0.50 -0.53 -47.42
N ALA A 565 0.01 -1.68 -47.87
CA ALA A 565 -0.50 -2.44 -49.00
C ALA A 565 -1.95 -2.87 -48.82
N ASN A 566 -2.35 -3.34 -47.64
CA ASN A 566 -3.73 -3.73 -47.35
C ASN A 566 -4.72 -2.55 -47.32
N ARG A 567 -4.23 -1.30 -47.34
CA ARG A 567 -5.05 -0.08 -47.49
C ARG A 567 -5.13 0.40 -48.94
N ILE A 568 -4.26 -0.10 -49.82
CA ILE A 568 -4.25 0.18 -51.24
C ILE A 568 -5.02 -0.95 -51.93
N PRO A 569 -5.97 -0.67 -52.83
CA PRO A 569 -6.64 -1.72 -53.59
C PRO A 569 -5.60 -2.63 -54.26
N THR A 570 -5.59 -3.91 -53.91
CA THR A 570 -4.69 -4.89 -54.54
C THR A 570 -5.13 -5.09 -55.98
N HIS A 571 -4.19 -4.97 -56.93
CA HIS A 571 -4.53 -5.19 -58.33
C HIS A 571 -4.84 -6.69 -58.54
N PRO A 572 -6.00 -7.07 -59.10
CA PRO A 572 -6.44 -8.47 -59.19
C PRO A 572 -5.45 -9.45 -59.86
N LEU A 573 -4.57 -8.96 -60.73
CA LEU A 573 -3.55 -9.76 -61.42
C LEU A 573 -2.12 -9.54 -60.92
N LEU A 574 -1.81 -8.31 -60.49
CA LEU A 574 -0.43 -7.91 -60.17
C LEU A 574 -0.14 -8.01 -58.67
N GLY A 575 -1.19 -8.11 -57.84
CA GLY A 575 -1.07 -8.21 -56.41
C GLY A 575 -0.69 -6.88 -55.76
N ILE A 576 0.25 -6.93 -54.81
CA ILE A 576 0.61 -5.83 -53.94
C ILE A 576 1.71 -4.99 -54.59
N ARG A 577 1.47 -3.69 -54.78
CA ARG A 577 2.51 -2.74 -55.18
C ARG A 577 3.60 -2.66 -54.11
N GLN A 578 4.85 -2.81 -54.50
CA GLN A 578 5.98 -2.66 -53.59
C GLN A 578 6.30 -1.18 -53.44
N LEU A 579 6.48 -0.73 -52.20
CA LEU A 579 6.95 0.61 -51.89
C LEU A 579 8.48 0.55 -51.82
N ASN A 580 9.14 0.78 -52.96
CA ASN A 580 10.59 0.82 -53.09
C ASN A 580 11.05 2.25 -53.49
N GLU A 581 12.30 2.59 -53.20
CA GLU A 581 12.92 3.87 -53.61
C GLU A 581 13.30 3.90 -55.11
N GLN A 582 12.92 2.86 -55.87
CA GLN A 582 13.25 2.74 -57.28
C GLN A 582 12.29 3.59 -58.14
N THR A 583 12.80 4.09 -59.26
CA THR A 583 12.03 4.91 -60.21
C THR A 583 10.96 4.12 -60.98
N SER A 584 11.06 2.79 -61.02
CA SER A 584 10.09 1.90 -61.66
C SER A 584 9.12 1.29 -60.64
N ALA A 585 7.82 1.37 -60.93
CA ALA A 585 6.80 0.72 -60.12
C ALA A 585 6.93 -0.81 -60.23
N THR A 586 7.03 -1.49 -59.09
CA THR A 586 7.08 -2.96 -59.03
C THR A 586 5.91 -3.51 -58.22
N TRP A 587 5.47 -4.72 -58.57
CA TRP A 587 4.39 -5.43 -57.89
C TRP A 587 4.84 -6.84 -57.52
N LYS A 588 4.35 -7.32 -56.36
CA LYS A 588 4.54 -8.70 -55.90
C LYS A 588 3.17 -9.34 -55.80
N SER A 589 2.97 -10.39 -56.59
CA SER A 589 1.79 -11.25 -56.50
C SER A 589 2.22 -12.62 -56.01
N LEU A 590 1.41 -13.21 -55.13
CA LEU A 590 1.45 -14.64 -54.89
C LEU A 590 0.33 -15.24 -55.74
N ILE A 591 0.69 -15.74 -56.92
CA ILE A 591 -0.29 -16.27 -57.87
C ILE A 591 -0.78 -17.61 -57.33
N ASN A 592 -1.97 -17.60 -56.76
CA ASN A 592 -2.69 -18.82 -56.44
C ASN A 592 -3.57 -19.16 -57.65
N ILE A 593 -3.27 -20.26 -58.35
CA ILE A 593 -4.04 -20.74 -59.51
C ILE A 593 -5.35 -21.42 -59.04
N ASN A 594 -5.92 -20.94 -57.94
CA ASN A 594 -7.23 -21.36 -57.51
C ASN A 594 -8.28 -20.68 -58.40
N LEU A 595 -8.84 -21.47 -59.31
CA LEU A 595 -9.86 -21.03 -60.27
C LEU A 595 -11.14 -20.50 -59.60
N SER A 596 -11.32 -20.67 -58.28
CA SER A 596 -12.41 -20.02 -57.54
C SER A 596 -12.18 -18.53 -57.28
N GLN A 597 -10.92 -18.08 -57.18
CA GLN A 597 -10.55 -16.68 -56.94
C GLN A 597 -10.38 -15.89 -58.24
N HIS A 598 -9.93 -16.56 -59.30
CA HIS A 598 -9.77 -15.98 -60.63
C HIS A 598 -10.72 -16.68 -61.62
N ALA A 599 -12.03 -16.44 -61.46
CA ALA A 599 -13.05 -17.14 -62.23
C ALA A 599 -12.85 -17.03 -63.76
N PHE A 600 -12.35 -15.89 -64.25
CA PHE A 600 -12.04 -15.65 -65.67
C PHE A 600 -10.92 -16.56 -66.23
N LEU A 601 -10.05 -17.12 -65.39
CA LEU A 601 -9.02 -18.08 -65.84
C LEU A 601 -9.61 -19.44 -66.20
N LYS A 602 -10.86 -19.74 -65.79
CA LYS A 602 -11.55 -20.98 -66.20
C LYS A 602 -11.81 -21.04 -67.70
N ASP A 603 -11.93 -19.87 -68.33
CA ASP A 603 -12.28 -19.74 -69.75
C ASP A 603 -11.03 -19.83 -70.64
N TYR A 604 -9.84 -19.64 -70.07
CA TYR A 604 -8.57 -19.68 -70.80
C TYR A 604 -7.98 -21.10 -70.86
N LYS A 605 -8.51 -21.93 -71.77
CA LYS A 605 -8.04 -23.30 -72.01
C LYS A 605 -7.28 -23.38 -73.33
N ILE A 606 -5.95 -23.54 -73.27
CA ILE A 606 -5.14 -23.83 -74.46
C ILE A 606 -5.11 -25.35 -74.63
N GLN A 607 -5.60 -25.85 -75.79
CA GLN A 607 -5.41 -27.25 -76.15
C GLN A 607 -3.92 -27.53 -76.30
N VAL A 608 -3.36 -28.30 -75.37
CA VAL A 608 -2.03 -28.89 -75.57
C VAL A 608 -2.20 -29.90 -76.70
N ALA A 609 -1.78 -29.53 -77.91
CA ALA A 609 -1.63 -30.47 -79.00
C ALA A 609 -0.64 -31.54 -78.54
N ARG A 610 -1.14 -32.72 -78.13
CA ARG A 610 -0.30 -33.90 -77.95
C ARG A 610 0.28 -34.20 -79.34
N ARG A 611 1.53 -33.79 -79.58
CA ARG A 611 2.36 -34.44 -80.60
C ARG A 611 2.34 -35.93 -80.26
N SER A 612 1.74 -36.72 -81.14
CA SER A 612 1.75 -38.18 -81.06
C SER A 612 3.19 -38.68 -81.12
N LEU A 613 3.82 -38.82 -79.95
CA LEU A 613 4.88 -39.80 -79.80
C LEU A 613 4.18 -41.16 -79.83
N GLY A 614 4.53 -41.97 -80.83
CA GLY A 614 3.94 -43.28 -81.10
C GLY A 614 3.97 -44.24 -79.90
N PRO A 615 3.30 -45.39 -80.01
CA PRO A 615 3.00 -46.23 -78.86
C PRO A 615 4.28 -46.80 -78.27
N ARG A 616 4.63 -46.40 -77.05
CA ARG A 616 5.43 -47.23 -76.15
C ARG A 616 4.51 -47.81 -75.08
N SER A 617 4.34 -49.12 -75.23
CA SER A 617 3.76 -50.07 -74.29
C SER A 617 4.43 -50.03 -72.90
N THR A 618 3.72 -50.66 -71.95
CA THR A 618 4.02 -51.06 -70.56
C THR A 618 3.61 -50.03 -69.49
N GLN A 619 2.44 -50.16 -68.84
CA GLN A 619 2.09 -51.09 -67.73
C GLN A 619 3.09 -51.05 -66.57
N SER A 620 2.85 -50.16 -65.60
CA SER A 620 2.60 -50.45 -64.17
C SER A 620 2.43 -49.13 -63.42
#